data_AF-Q6LJU2-F1
#
_entry.id   AF-Q6LJU2-F1
#
_cell.length_a   1.000
_cell.length_b   1.000
_cell.length_c   1.000
_cell.angle_alpha   90.00
_cell.angle_beta   90.00
_cell.angle_gamma   90.00
#
_symmetry.space_group_name_H-M   'P 1'
#
loop_
_entity.id
_entity.type
_entity.pdbx_description
1 polymer ?
#
loop_
_entity_poly.entity_id
_entity_poly.type
_entity_poly.pdbx_seq_one_letter_code
_entity_poly.pdbx_strand_id
1 'polypeptide(L)'
;MPILKTKKHELFCFEYVACNFNGAEAARNAGYSEKGARQRAETLLKREDIQDRIDEMKAERVNRLQLDADFVLLKAHDVFQRCSQEVRPVTYADGTPVKDDEGQPVYQFDSRSALKALELIGKHTSIGAFKERVEHSMSNDLAALVLRGRRRAKQSGDN
;
A
#
# COMPACT_ATOMS: atom_id res chain seq x y z
N MET A 1 -2.76 -2.73 -25.09
CA MET A 1 -1.35 -2.34 -24.91
C MET A 1 -0.46 -3.54 -25.26
N PRO A 2 0.82 -3.35 -25.63
CA PRO A 2 1.60 -4.43 -26.23
C PRO A 2 1.91 -5.52 -25.20
N ILE A 3 1.34 -6.70 -25.44
CA ILE A 3 1.67 -7.95 -24.74
C ILE A 3 3.19 -8.17 -24.80
N LEU A 4 3.76 -8.69 -23.71
CA LEU A 4 5.19 -9.01 -23.69
C LEU A 4 5.53 -9.98 -24.84
N LYS A 5 6.64 -9.70 -25.54
CA LYS A 5 7.08 -10.49 -26.71
C LYS A 5 7.23 -11.98 -26.38
N THR A 6 7.62 -12.30 -25.15
CA THR A 6 7.77 -13.67 -24.66
C THR A 6 6.49 -14.13 -23.96
N LYS A 7 5.78 -15.10 -24.57
CA LYS A 7 4.53 -15.67 -24.00
C LYS A 7 4.68 -16.19 -22.57
N LYS A 8 5.83 -16.77 -22.21
CA LYS A 8 6.10 -17.24 -20.84
C LYS A 8 6.21 -16.11 -19.82
N HIS A 9 6.72 -14.94 -20.22
CA HIS A 9 6.78 -13.77 -19.34
C HIS A 9 5.40 -13.18 -19.12
N GLU A 10 4.58 -13.11 -20.19
CA GLU A 10 3.18 -12.69 -20.08
C GLU A 10 2.40 -13.59 -19.13
N LEU A 11 2.53 -14.92 -19.30
CA LEU A 11 1.88 -15.89 -18.44
C LEU A 11 2.37 -15.78 -16.98
N PHE A 12 3.66 -15.55 -16.76
CA PHE A 12 4.19 -15.29 -15.43
C PHE A 12 3.55 -14.05 -14.78
N CYS A 13 3.38 -12.95 -15.51
CA CYS A 13 2.74 -11.74 -14.98
C CYS A 13 1.30 -12.01 -14.56
N PHE A 14 0.53 -12.71 -15.41
CA PHE A 14 -0.85 -13.10 -15.12
C PHE A 14 -0.94 -13.97 -13.86
N GLU A 15 -0.15 -15.05 -13.82
CA GLU A 15 -0.12 -15.97 -12.68
C GLU A 15 0.37 -15.29 -11.40
N TYR A 16 1.27 -14.30 -11.51
CA TYR A 16 1.76 -13.55 -10.36
C TYR A 16 0.67 -12.73 -9.69
N VAL A 17 -0.19 -12.07 -10.49
CA VAL A 17 -1.34 -11.33 -9.96
C VAL A 17 -2.44 -12.28 -9.46
N ALA A 18 -2.61 -13.44 -10.10
CA ALA A 18 -3.58 -14.47 -9.70
C ALA A 18 -3.22 -15.14 -8.36
N CYS A 19 -1.95 -15.53 -8.18
CA CYS A 19 -1.43 -16.21 -6.98
C CYS A 19 -1.05 -15.24 -5.85
N ASN A 20 -1.73 -14.10 -5.72
CA ASN A 20 -1.48 -13.11 -4.66
C ASN A 20 -0.02 -12.70 -4.51
N PHE A 21 0.67 -12.47 -5.65
CA PHE A 21 2.06 -12.04 -5.71
C PHE A 21 3.08 -13.08 -5.18
N ASN A 22 2.73 -14.36 -5.22
CA ASN A 22 3.66 -15.47 -4.98
C ASN A 22 4.49 -15.79 -6.24
N GLY A 23 5.74 -15.34 -6.26
CA GLY A 23 6.62 -15.49 -7.43
C GLY A 23 6.94 -16.94 -7.77
N ALA A 24 7.20 -17.79 -6.77
CA ALA A 24 7.60 -19.18 -7.01
C ALA A 24 6.44 -20.03 -7.54
N GLU A 25 5.22 -19.76 -7.08
CA GLU A 25 4.01 -20.39 -7.60
C GLU A 25 3.68 -19.91 -9.01
N ALA A 26 3.73 -18.60 -9.23
CA ALA A 26 3.51 -18.02 -10.56
C ALA A 26 4.48 -18.56 -11.62
N ALA A 27 5.75 -18.72 -11.27
CA ALA A 27 6.74 -19.31 -12.17
C ALA A 27 6.45 -20.80 -12.48
N ARG A 28 5.96 -21.59 -11.50
CA ARG A 28 5.57 -22.98 -11.75
C ARG A 28 4.38 -23.05 -12.71
N ASN A 29 3.34 -22.25 -12.46
CA ASN A 29 2.16 -22.19 -13.31
C ASN A 29 2.47 -21.67 -14.72
N ALA A 30 3.41 -20.73 -14.85
CA ALA A 30 3.90 -20.23 -16.13
C ALA A 30 4.80 -21.22 -16.91
N GLY A 31 5.03 -22.43 -16.37
CA GLY A 31 5.78 -23.49 -17.04
C GLY A 31 7.31 -23.34 -16.96
N TYR A 32 7.82 -22.75 -15.87
CA TYR A 32 9.22 -22.85 -15.48
C TYR A 32 9.49 -24.11 -14.66
N SER A 33 10.75 -24.57 -14.63
CA SER A 33 11.09 -25.76 -13.85
C SER A 33 10.84 -25.53 -12.37
N GLU A 34 10.25 -26.51 -11.70
CA GLU A 34 9.91 -26.42 -10.28
C GLU A 34 11.14 -26.16 -9.40
N LYS A 35 12.23 -26.89 -9.66
CA LYS A 35 13.50 -26.73 -8.94
C LYS A 35 14.13 -25.34 -9.10
N GLY A 36 13.81 -24.61 -10.18
CA GLY A 36 14.36 -23.28 -10.48
C GLY A 36 13.34 -22.14 -10.38
N ALA A 37 12.08 -22.43 -10.02
CA ALA A 37 10.98 -21.48 -10.12
C ALA A 37 11.21 -20.21 -9.28
N ARG A 38 11.71 -20.37 -8.05
CA ARG A 38 12.00 -19.24 -7.16
C ARG A 38 13.08 -18.31 -7.72
N GLN A 39 14.19 -18.87 -8.21
CA GLN A 39 15.30 -18.09 -8.78
C GLN A 39 14.87 -17.37 -10.07
N ARG A 40 14.08 -18.07 -10.91
CA ARG A 40 13.53 -17.47 -12.13
C ARG A 40 12.56 -16.35 -11.81
N ALA A 41 11.66 -16.53 -10.85
CA ALA A 41 10.74 -15.48 -10.41
C ALA A 41 11.49 -14.24 -9.91
N GLU A 42 12.51 -14.41 -9.06
CA GLU A 42 13.32 -13.28 -8.57
C GLU A 42 14.01 -12.52 -9.71
N THR A 43 14.53 -13.26 -10.69
CA THR A 43 15.17 -12.65 -11.87
C THR A 43 14.16 -11.89 -12.73
N LEU A 44 12.95 -12.44 -12.91
CA LEU A 44 11.90 -11.82 -13.71
C LEU A 44 11.36 -10.54 -13.04
N LEU A 45 11.15 -10.56 -11.72
CA LEU A 45 10.66 -9.41 -10.96
C LEU A 45 11.65 -8.23 -10.91
N LYS A 46 12.95 -8.47 -11.19
CA LYS A 46 13.95 -7.39 -11.30
C LYS A 46 13.90 -6.65 -12.65
N ARG A 47 13.16 -7.17 -13.63
CA ARG A 47 13.10 -6.56 -14.96
C ARG A 47 12.00 -5.52 -15.03
N GLU A 48 12.33 -4.37 -15.60
CA GLU A 48 11.41 -3.23 -15.77
C GLU A 48 10.19 -3.61 -16.64
N ASP A 49 10.40 -4.34 -17.75
CA ASP A 49 9.29 -4.75 -18.64
C ASP A 49 8.25 -5.65 -17.95
N ILE A 50 8.69 -6.49 -17.01
CA ILE A 50 7.81 -7.34 -16.21
C ILE A 50 7.09 -6.51 -15.15
N GLN A 51 7.80 -5.58 -14.53
CA GLN A 51 7.25 -4.72 -13.48
C GLN A 51 6.14 -3.82 -14.04
N ASP A 52 6.38 -3.19 -15.19
CA ASP A 52 5.39 -2.37 -15.90
C ASP A 52 4.12 -3.17 -16.22
N ARG A 53 4.28 -4.40 -16.71
CA ARG A 53 3.15 -5.28 -17.04
C ARG A 53 2.35 -5.70 -15.81
N ILE A 54 3.03 -5.98 -14.71
CA ILE A 54 2.37 -6.29 -13.43
C ILE A 54 1.60 -5.08 -12.92
N ASP A 55 2.16 -3.88 -13.02
CA ASP A 55 1.52 -2.66 -12.55
C ASP A 55 0.31 -2.27 -13.41
N GLU A 56 0.36 -2.52 -14.72
CA GLU A 56 -0.81 -2.45 -15.60
C GLU A 56 -1.91 -3.42 -15.14
N MET A 57 -1.59 -4.69 -14.90
CA MET A 57 -2.56 -5.70 -14.43
C MET A 57 -3.13 -5.35 -13.05
N LYS A 58 -2.33 -4.75 -12.16
CA LYS A 58 -2.82 -4.22 -10.87
C LYS A 58 -3.79 -3.07 -11.10
N ALA A 59 -3.47 -2.14 -11.97
CA ALA A 59 -4.34 -1.02 -12.31
C ALA A 59 -5.67 -1.50 -12.91
N GLU A 60 -5.64 -2.49 -13.81
CA GLU A 60 -6.84 -3.13 -14.33
C GLU A 60 -7.68 -3.78 -13.23
N ARG A 61 -7.05 -4.46 -12.26
CA ARG A 61 -7.75 -5.06 -11.11
C ARG A 61 -8.40 -3.98 -10.24
N VAL A 62 -7.70 -2.89 -9.97
CA VAL A 62 -8.21 -1.72 -9.22
C VAL A 62 -9.41 -1.11 -9.95
N ASN A 63 -9.28 -0.87 -11.26
CA ASN A 63 -10.35 -0.30 -12.08
C ASN A 63 -11.58 -1.22 -12.15
N ARG A 64 -11.38 -2.53 -12.32
CA ARG A 64 -12.47 -3.52 -12.34
C ARG A 64 -13.21 -3.60 -11.02
N LEU A 65 -12.49 -3.51 -9.90
CA LEU A 65 -13.08 -3.53 -8.56
C LEU A 65 -13.59 -2.15 -8.12
N GLN A 66 -13.36 -1.11 -8.93
CA GLN A 66 -13.72 0.28 -8.62
C GLN A 66 -13.22 0.72 -7.23
N LEU A 67 -11.99 0.32 -6.89
CA LEU A 67 -11.37 0.68 -5.63
C LEU A 67 -10.79 2.09 -5.75
N ASP A 68 -11.60 3.09 -5.42
CA ASP A 68 -11.19 4.48 -5.36
C ASP A 68 -10.88 4.94 -3.92
N ALA A 69 -10.42 6.18 -3.84
CA ALA A 69 -10.21 6.93 -2.61
C ALA A 69 -11.45 6.88 -1.68
N ASP A 70 -12.62 7.12 -2.27
CA ASP A 70 -13.88 7.21 -1.56
C ASP A 70 -14.30 5.86 -0.97
N PHE A 71 -14.09 4.76 -1.70
CA PHE A 71 -14.34 3.40 -1.24
C PHE A 71 -13.49 3.08 0.00
N VAL A 72 -12.20 3.43 -0.02
CA VAL A 72 -11.31 3.21 1.12
C VAL A 72 -11.77 4.02 2.33
N LEU A 73 -12.14 5.29 2.14
CA LEU A 73 -12.68 6.14 3.20
C LEU A 73 -13.98 5.58 3.79
N LEU A 74 -14.94 5.20 2.95
CA LEU A 74 -16.22 4.63 3.37
C LEU A 74 -16.01 3.34 4.17
N LYS A 75 -15.12 2.45 3.71
CA LYS A 75 -14.82 1.21 4.42
C LYS A 75 -14.05 1.45 5.72
N ALA A 76 -13.13 2.42 5.76
CA ALA A 76 -12.46 2.81 7.00
C ALA A 76 -13.49 3.34 8.01
N HIS A 77 -14.44 4.17 7.59
CA HIS A 77 -15.52 4.65 8.43
C HIS A 77 -16.40 3.48 8.96
N ASP A 78 -16.80 2.55 8.09
CA ASP A 78 -17.56 1.35 8.49
C ASP A 78 -16.80 0.53 9.56
N VAL A 79 -15.49 0.34 9.38
CA VAL A 79 -14.62 -0.37 10.34
C VAL A 79 -14.54 0.40 11.65
N PHE A 80 -14.33 1.72 11.60
CA PHE A 80 -14.30 2.56 12.78
C PHE A 80 -15.60 2.45 13.58
N GLN A 81 -16.77 2.56 12.94
CA GLN A 81 -18.06 2.44 13.62
C GLN A 81 -18.24 1.06 14.27
N ARG A 82 -17.81 0.00 13.60
CA ARG A 82 -17.90 -1.38 14.11
C ARG A 82 -16.93 -1.63 15.27
N CYS A 83 -15.71 -1.14 15.20
CA CYS A 83 -14.69 -1.34 16.24
C CYS A 83 -14.92 -0.40 17.43
N SER A 84 -15.47 0.78 17.19
CA SER A 84 -15.89 1.72 18.24
C SER A 84 -17.17 1.30 18.95
N GLN A 85 -17.87 0.30 18.38
CA GLN A 85 -19.06 -0.32 18.96
C GLN A 85 -20.14 0.66 19.40
N GLU A 86 -20.25 1.80 18.73
CA GLU A 86 -21.27 2.81 19.06
C GLU A 86 -22.69 2.35 18.67
N VAL A 87 -22.83 1.28 17.87
CA VAL A 87 -24.10 0.93 17.19
C VAL A 87 -24.56 -0.53 17.41
N ARG A 88 -23.68 -1.49 17.76
CA ARG A 88 -24.07 -2.92 17.84
C ARG A 88 -23.33 -3.70 18.95
N PRO A 89 -24.06 -4.48 19.77
CA PRO A 89 -23.47 -5.29 20.83
C PRO A 89 -22.91 -6.62 20.32
N VAL A 90 -22.09 -7.27 21.15
CA VAL A 90 -21.62 -8.64 20.91
C VAL A 90 -22.82 -9.58 20.93
N THR A 91 -22.94 -10.49 19.97
CA THR A 91 -24.03 -11.47 19.90
C THR A 91 -23.54 -12.91 19.93
N TYR A 92 -24.34 -13.81 20.47
CA TYR A 92 -24.15 -15.26 20.33
C TYR A 92 -24.49 -15.72 18.89
N ALA A 93 -24.23 -16.99 18.58
CA ALA A 93 -24.45 -17.56 17.24
C ALA A 93 -25.93 -17.53 16.79
N ASP A 94 -26.86 -17.41 17.74
CA ASP A 94 -28.30 -17.29 17.52
C ASP A 94 -28.76 -15.82 17.30
N GLY A 95 -27.84 -14.86 17.36
CA GLY A 95 -28.11 -13.43 17.21
C GLY A 95 -28.56 -12.73 18.49
N THR A 96 -28.62 -13.42 19.63
CA THR A 96 -28.96 -12.79 20.91
C THR A 96 -27.78 -11.94 21.43
N PRO A 97 -28.00 -10.69 21.89
CA PRO A 97 -26.94 -9.89 22.48
C PRO A 97 -26.42 -10.51 23.78
N VAL A 98 -25.10 -10.59 23.92
CA VAL A 98 -24.42 -10.85 25.19
C VAL A 98 -24.77 -9.70 26.13
N LYS A 99 -25.19 -10.02 27.35
CA LYS A 99 -25.59 -9.04 28.37
C LYS A 99 -24.66 -9.12 29.58
N ASP A 100 -24.49 -7.99 30.27
CA ASP A 100 -23.79 -7.91 31.55
C ASP A 100 -24.69 -8.32 32.73
N ASP A 101 -24.14 -8.26 33.94
CA ASP A 101 -24.83 -8.61 35.19
C ASP A 101 -26.05 -7.70 35.49
N GLU A 102 -26.13 -6.54 34.83
CA GLU A 102 -27.24 -5.58 34.92
C GLU A 102 -28.28 -5.76 33.80
N GLY A 103 -28.07 -6.75 32.92
CA GLY A 103 -28.95 -7.08 31.81
C GLY A 103 -28.84 -6.16 30.60
N GLN A 104 -27.83 -5.27 30.56
CA GLN A 104 -27.53 -4.40 29.44
C GLN A 104 -26.65 -5.12 28.41
N PRO A 105 -26.81 -4.84 27.11
CA PRO A 105 -26.00 -5.50 26.08
C PRO A 105 -24.54 -5.05 26.13
N VAL A 106 -23.61 -6.00 26.05
CA VAL A 106 -22.16 -5.78 26.15
C VAL A 106 -21.58 -5.39 24.80
N TYR A 107 -20.77 -4.35 24.81
CA TYR A 107 -20.04 -3.86 23.66
C TYR A 107 -18.52 -4.12 23.85
N GLN A 108 -17.89 -4.81 22.91
CA GLN A 108 -16.44 -5.05 22.82
C GLN A 108 -15.70 -3.99 21.98
N PHE A 109 -15.26 -2.91 22.61
CA PHE A 109 -14.43 -1.91 21.92
C PHE A 109 -13.07 -2.49 21.46
N ASP A 110 -12.78 -2.43 20.15
CA ASP A 110 -11.45 -2.71 19.60
C ASP A 110 -10.72 -1.41 19.27
N SER A 111 -9.97 -0.93 20.25
CA SER A 111 -9.16 0.29 20.16
C SER A 111 -8.17 0.28 18.99
N ARG A 112 -7.53 -0.86 18.69
CA ARG A 112 -6.44 -0.92 17.70
C ARG A 112 -6.98 -0.74 16.29
N SER A 113 -8.04 -1.46 15.96
CA SER A 113 -8.67 -1.38 14.64
C SER A 113 -9.37 -0.04 14.43
N ALA A 114 -10.02 0.50 15.47
CA ALA A 114 -10.63 1.83 15.42
C ALA A 114 -9.59 2.94 15.18
N LEU A 115 -8.47 2.92 15.92
CA LEU A 115 -7.38 3.88 15.73
C LEU A 115 -6.79 3.80 14.32
N LYS A 116 -6.61 2.58 13.78
CA LYS A 116 -6.07 2.42 12.42
C LYS A 116 -7.01 2.97 11.35
N ALA A 117 -8.31 2.77 11.52
CA ALA A 117 -9.31 3.36 10.64
C ALA A 117 -9.28 4.90 10.67
N LEU A 118 -9.21 5.50 11.86
CA LEU A 118 -9.06 6.95 12.02
C LEU A 118 -7.77 7.49 11.41
N GLU A 119 -6.66 6.78 11.54
CA GLU A 119 -5.39 7.14 10.91
C GLU A 119 -5.52 7.16 9.37
N LEU A 120 -6.16 6.15 8.78
CA LEU A 120 -6.39 6.11 7.33
C LEU A 120 -7.28 7.26 6.85
N ILE A 121 -8.35 7.57 7.58
CA ILE A 121 -9.23 8.71 7.30
C ILE A 121 -8.45 10.02 7.41
N GLY A 122 -7.65 10.21 8.47
CA GLY A 122 -6.86 11.41 8.68
C GLY A 122 -5.73 11.61 7.67
N LYS A 123 -5.16 10.53 7.13
CA LYS A 123 -4.16 10.60 6.05
C LYS A 123 -4.75 10.97 4.70
N HIS A 124 -6.00 10.57 4.45
CA HIS A 124 -6.67 10.79 3.17
C HIS A 124 -7.42 12.13 3.13
N THR A 125 -7.86 12.64 4.28
CA THR A 125 -8.55 13.94 4.37
C THR A 125 -7.55 15.11 4.40
N SER A 126 -7.92 16.23 3.77
CA SER A 126 -7.15 17.49 3.75
C SER A 126 -7.08 18.19 5.12
N ILE A 127 -7.66 17.59 6.16
CA ILE A 127 -7.77 18.14 7.52
C ILE A 127 -6.39 18.27 8.18
N GLY A 128 -5.35 17.60 7.66
CA GLY A 128 -3.98 17.75 8.15
C GLY A 128 -3.77 17.18 9.56
N ALA A 129 -4.65 16.27 9.99
CA ALA A 129 -4.64 15.67 11.33
C ALA A 129 -3.34 14.87 11.64
N PHE A 130 -2.62 14.44 10.60
CA PHE A 130 -1.37 13.67 10.70
C PHE A 130 -0.25 14.28 9.84
N LYS A 131 -0.07 15.59 9.87
CA LYS A 131 0.97 16.26 9.10
C LYS A 131 2.35 15.95 9.70
N GLU A 132 3.05 14.95 9.16
CA GLU A 132 4.47 14.74 9.47
C GLU A 132 5.28 15.91 8.91
N ARG A 133 5.90 16.69 9.81
CA ARG A 133 6.89 17.69 9.43
C ARG A 133 8.17 16.94 9.04
N VAL A 134 8.41 16.81 7.74
CA VAL A 134 9.72 16.38 7.24
C VAL A 134 10.61 17.62 7.20
N GLU A 135 11.35 17.87 8.28
CA GLU A 135 12.39 18.90 8.28
C GLU A 135 13.54 18.43 7.39
N HIS A 136 13.69 19.03 6.20
CA HIS A 136 14.91 18.90 5.43
C HIS A 136 15.95 19.84 6.05
N SER A 137 16.80 19.30 6.92
CA SER A 137 18.03 20.00 7.27
C SER A 137 18.89 20.06 6.00
N MET A 138 19.16 21.28 5.54
CA MET A 138 20.14 21.50 4.49
C MET A 138 21.45 20.95 5.03
N SER A 139 21.87 19.79 4.54
CA SER A 139 23.17 19.21 4.85
C SER A 139 24.23 20.30 4.74
N ASN A 140 25.13 20.37 5.72
CA ASN A 140 26.27 21.30 5.72
C ASN A 140 27.04 21.30 4.39
N ASP A 141 26.92 20.23 3.59
CA ASP A 141 27.47 20.15 2.23
C ASP A 141 26.86 21.13 1.23
N LEU A 142 25.54 21.39 1.28
CA LEU A 142 24.91 22.34 0.37
C LEU A 142 25.31 23.78 0.70
N ALA A 143 25.42 24.09 2.00
CA ALA A 143 25.96 25.37 2.46
C ALA A 143 27.42 25.55 2.01
N ALA A 144 28.24 24.49 2.11
CA ALA A 144 29.61 24.49 1.62
C ALA A 144 29.69 24.64 0.09
N LEU A 145 28.78 24.02 -0.67
CA LEU A 145 28.70 24.12 -2.12
C LEU A 145 28.35 25.55 -2.57
N VAL A 146 27.36 26.17 -1.92
CA VAL A 146 26.95 27.56 -2.17
C VAL A 146 28.09 28.53 -1.82
N LEU A 147 28.79 28.29 -0.71
CA LEU A 147 29.98 29.06 -0.33
C LEU A 147 31.12 28.93 -1.34
N ARG A 148 31.39 27.72 -1.85
CA ARG A 148 32.39 27.48 -2.91
C ARG A 148 32.00 28.19 -4.22
N GLY A 149 30.72 28.16 -4.59
CA GLY A 149 30.20 28.88 -5.75
C GLY A 149 30.41 30.40 -5.63
N ARG A 150 30.10 31.00 -4.47
CA ARG A 150 30.31 32.43 -4.21
C ARG A 150 31.78 32.85 -4.24
N ARG A 151 32.70 31.99 -3.76
CA ARG A 151 34.15 32.28 -3.81
C ARG A 151 34.69 32.30 -5.24
N ARG A 152 34.21 31.41 -6.10
CA ARG A 152 34.58 31.38 -7.52
C ARG A 152 34.09 32.63 -8.26
N ALA A 153 32.85 33.03 -8.03
CA ALA A 153 32.30 34.24 -8.65
C ALA A 153 33.05 35.53 -8.26
N LYS A 154 33.56 35.62 -7.02
CA LYS A 154 34.41 36.76 -6.59
C LYS A 154 35.78 36.77 -7.25
N GLN A 155 36.38 35.60 -7.50
CA GLN A 155 37.70 35.50 -8.14
C GLN A 155 37.65 35.73 -9.66
N SER A 156 36.49 35.49 -10.29
CA SER A 156 36.27 35.74 -11.73
C SER A 156 35.87 37.17 -12.08
N GLY A 157 35.61 38.04 -11.10
CA GLY A 157 35.25 39.45 -11.30
C GLY A 157 36.38 40.44 -11.03
N ASP A 158 37.59 39.95 -10.72
CA ASP A 158 38.77 40.75 -10.34
C ASP A 158 39.92 40.59 -11.35
N ASN A 159 39.61 40.17 -12.58
CA ASN A 159 40.51 40.01 -13.72
C ASN A 159 39.81 40.50 -14.99
#